data_AF-A0A0B3RWG9-F1
#
_entry.id   AF-A0A0B3RWG9-F1
#
_cell.length_a   1.000
_cell.length_b   1.000
_cell.length_c   1.000
_cell.angle_alpha   90.00
_cell.angle_beta   90.00
_cell.angle_gamma   90.00
#
_symmetry.space_group_name_H-M   'P 1'
#
loop_
_entity.id
_entity.type
_entity.pdbx_description
1 polymer ?
#
loop_
_entity_poly.entity_id
_entity_poly.type
_entity_poly.pdbx_seq_one_letter_code
_entity_poly.pdbx_strand_id
1 'polypeptide(L)'
;MTRSKWDEVQETLTSGNSGGSFTVSYPTGREAADYQGGTEHILLGQSFRQLKAEYNEFSLTFGASNITVTMNTNVTGPAGETVTLMLDRAEADARVVDGGTDLASATKMNAMEVVEIDLGAPITADVDGVCTTELLGAAGAIPIDGARATDGVATLDVPRNITLTVATTDHSGLTITVTGTDEYGATVVEDITGPNNNTVSGKKAFKTVTAVESDGAIATNGISVGFGDVLGLPVFMAEAGDKVYEKEDGATATAGTFVAGVQTTPSATTGDVRGTYDPNSAADGSKVFKVGIAVRNTAYKGATQYSG
;
A
#
# COMPACT_ATOMS: atom_id res chain seq x y z
N MET A 1 -7.25 7.66 -33.67
CA MET A 1 -6.51 6.39 -33.49
C MET A 1 -7.06 5.79 -32.21
N THR A 2 -7.80 4.69 -32.30
CA THR A 2 -8.45 4.07 -31.13
C THR A 2 -7.39 3.65 -30.12
N ARG A 3 -7.60 4.01 -28.85
CA ARG A 3 -6.71 3.72 -27.74
C ARG A 3 -6.41 2.22 -27.69
N SER A 4 -5.16 1.80 -27.91
CA SER A 4 -4.74 0.45 -27.52
C SER A 4 -4.79 0.39 -25.99
N LYS A 5 -5.48 -0.62 -25.44
CA LYS A 5 -5.46 -0.92 -24.00
C LYS A 5 -4.02 -1.11 -23.51
N TRP A 6 -3.16 -1.61 -24.39
CA TRP A 6 -1.79 -1.99 -24.07
C TRP A 6 -0.76 -0.99 -24.59
N ASP A 7 0.27 -0.74 -23.79
CA ASP A 7 1.56 -0.26 -24.27
C ASP A 7 2.43 -1.48 -24.67
N GLU A 8 3.21 -1.35 -25.74
CA GLU A 8 4.08 -2.43 -26.22
C GLU A 8 5.54 -2.11 -25.90
N VAL A 9 6.26 -3.08 -25.34
CA VAL A 9 7.71 -3.04 -25.19
C VAL A 9 8.32 -4.37 -25.60
N GLN A 10 9.47 -4.31 -26.26
CA GLN A 10 10.20 -5.48 -26.75
C GLN A 10 11.52 -5.63 -25.99
N GLU A 11 11.88 -6.87 -25.67
CA GLU A 11 13.12 -7.20 -24.99
C GLU A 11 13.74 -8.44 -25.62
N THR A 12 15.07 -8.50 -25.72
CA THR A 12 15.76 -9.69 -26.22
C THR A 12 16.35 -10.47 -25.07
N LEU A 13 15.92 -11.72 -24.91
CA LEU A 13 16.37 -12.58 -23.82
C LEU A 13 17.88 -12.83 -23.93
N THR A 14 18.65 -12.36 -22.96
CA THR A 14 20.12 -12.55 -22.96
C THR A 14 20.53 -13.98 -22.60
N SER A 15 19.66 -14.71 -21.91
CA SER A 15 19.81 -16.10 -21.53
C SER A 15 18.51 -16.87 -21.75
N GLY A 16 18.60 -18.20 -21.86
CA GLY A 16 17.41 -19.04 -21.93
C GLY A 16 16.64 -18.93 -20.63
N ASN A 17 15.35 -18.63 -20.71
CA ASN A 17 14.51 -18.34 -19.57
C ASN A 17 13.43 -19.41 -19.39
N SER A 18 13.74 -20.43 -18.58
CA SER A 18 12.79 -21.50 -18.21
C SER A 18 12.40 -21.33 -16.74
N GLY A 19 11.24 -20.75 -16.47
CA GLY A 19 10.81 -20.44 -15.11
C GLY A 19 11.63 -19.35 -14.40
N GLY A 20 12.53 -18.66 -15.11
CA GLY A 20 13.33 -17.58 -14.55
C GLY A 20 12.75 -16.20 -14.85
N SER A 21 13.53 -15.17 -14.54
CA SER A 21 13.12 -13.78 -14.69
C SER A 21 14.02 -13.02 -15.65
N PHE A 22 13.45 -12.02 -16.33
CA PHE A 22 14.17 -11.02 -17.11
C PHE A 22 13.57 -9.64 -16.83
N THR A 23 14.30 -8.59 -17.17
CA THR A 23 13.87 -7.21 -16.93
C THR A 23 13.61 -6.50 -18.24
N VAL A 24 12.57 -5.69 -18.26
CA VAL A 24 12.21 -4.82 -19.39
C VAL A 24 12.16 -3.37 -18.91
N SER A 25 12.54 -2.42 -19.76
CA SER A 25 12.39 -0.98 -19.45
C SER A 25 10.95 -0.52 -19.60
N TYR A 26 10.55 0.53 -18.88
CA TYR A 26 9.25 1.15 -19.11
C TYR A 26 9.17 1.81 -20.49
N PRO A 27 7.98 1.81 -21.14
CA PRO A 27 7.77 2.64 -22.32
C PRO A 27 8.07 4.12 -22.03
N THR A 28 8.44 4.87 -23.06
CA THR A 28 8.85 6.27 -22.89
C THR A 28 7.73 7.11 -22.27
N GLY A 29 8.04 7.80 -21.16
CA GLY A 29 7.09 8.65 -20.44
C GLY A 29 6.14 7.89 -19.52
N ARG A 30 6.42 6.61 -19.24
CA ARG A 30 5.65 5.74 -18.36
C ARG A 30 6.47 5.30 -17.16
N GLU A 31 5.78 4.95 -16.09
CA GLU A 31 6.38 4.45 -14.85
C GLU A 31 5.57 3.31 -14.23
N ALA A 32 6.06 2.74 -13.12
CA ALA A 32 5.42 1.63 -12.41
C ALA A 32 3.93 1.84 -12.16
N ALA A 33 3.57 3.04 -11.68
CA ALA A 33 2.21 3.40 -11.31
C ALA A 33 1.19 3.26 -12.46
N ASP A 34 1.61 3.47 -13.71
CA ASP A 34 0.72 3.42 -14.89
C ASP A 34 0.19 2.02 -15.19
N TYR A 35 0.82 1.00 -14.61
CA TYR A 35 0.51 -0.41 -14.82
C TYR A 35 0.04 -1.11 -13.55
N GLN A 36 0.21 -0.49 -12.37
CA GLN A 36 -0.24 -1.05 -11.10
C GLN A 36 -1.78 -1.08 -11.03
N GLY A 37 -2.33 -2.29 -10.98
CA GLY A 37 -3.77 -2.55 -11.08
C GLY A 37 -4.23 -3.02 -12.46
N GLY A 38 -3.36 -3.00 -13.48
CA GLY A 38 -3.56 -3.75 -14.72
C GLY A 38 -3.41 -5.25 -14.44
N THR A 39 -4.23 -6.08 -15.09
CA THR A 39 -4.21 -7.54 -14.87
C THR A 39 -4.12 -8.33 -16.17
N GLU A 40 -4.52 -7.75 -17.30
CA GLU A 40 -4.54 -8.43 -18.60
C GLU A 40 -3.23 -8.21 -19.39
N HIS A 41 -2.09 -8.27 -18.71
CA HIS A 41 -0.79 -8.22 -19.36
C HIS A 41 -0.57 -9.47 -20.21
N ILE A 42 0.00 -9.27 -21.40
CA ILE A 42 0.24 -10.33 -22.37
C ILE A 42 1.74 -10.38 -22.69
N LEU A 43 2.29 -11.59 -22.75
CA LEU A 43 3.64 -11.82 -23.27
C LEU A 43 3.56 -12.66 -24.54
N LEU A 44 4.23 -12.18 -25.59
CA LEU A 44 4.33 -12.84 -26.88
C LEU A 44 5.79 -13.22 -27.14
N GLY A 45 5.97 -14.41 -27.71
CA GLY A 45 7.24 -14.94 -28.19
C GLY A 45 6.97 -15.86 -29.38
N GLN A 46 8.03 -16.17 -30.13
CA GLN A 46 7.96 -17.16 -31.20
C GLN A 46 8.01 -18.60 -30.66
N SER A 47 8.64 -18.80 -29.49
CA SER A 47 8.88 -20.13 -28.93
C SER A 47 7.76 -20.64 -28.03
N PHE A 48 6.81 -19.78 -27.68
CA PHE A 48 5.68 -20.11 -26.82
C PHE A 48 4.38 -19.48 -27.35
N ARG A 49 3.25 -20.07 -26.99
CA ARG A 49 1.95 -19.44 -27.27
C ARG A 49 1.84 -18.11 -26.51
N GLN A 50 0.95 -17.24 -26.95
CA GLN A 50 0.57 -16.06 -26.16
C GLN A 50 0.30 -16.43 -24.70
N LEU A 51 1.01 -15.79 -23.77
CA LEU A 51 0.85 -15.99 -22.34
C LEU A 51 0.07 -14.83 -21.74
N LYS A 52 -0.65 -15.09 -20.65
CA LYS A 52 -1.37 -14.07 -19.91
C LYS A 52 -1.03 -14.07 -18.42
N ALA A 53 -0.85 -12.87 -17.86
CA ALA A 53 -0.59 -12.70 -16.44
C ALA A 53 -1.80 -13.10 -15.58
N GLU A 54 -3.02 -12.76 -16.01
CA GLU A 54 -4.29 -13.15 -15.35
C GLU A 54 -4.46 -14.67 -15.15
N TYR A 55 -3.77 -15.49 -15.95
CA TYR A 55 -3.81 -16.95 -15.86
C TYR A 55 -2.56 -17.54 -15.17
N ASN A 56 -1.77 -16.72 -14.47
CA ASN A 56 -0.55 -17.11 -13.76
C ASN A 56 0.51 -17.81 -14.64
N GLU A 57 0.53 -17.48 -15.93
CA GLU A 57 1.53 -18.02 -16.88
C GLU A 57 2.87 -17.29 -16.81
N PHE A 58 2.83 -16.05 -16.32
CA PHE A 58 3.96 -15.25 -15.90
C PHE A 58 3.46 -14.23 -14.88
N SER A 59 4.38 -13.61 -14.14
CA SER A 59 4.08 -12.50 -13.24
C SER A 59 4.97 -11.30 -13.56
N LEU A 60 4.49 -10.13 -13.15
CA LEU A 60 5.21 -8.86 -13.28
C LEU A 60 5.46 -8.29 -11.90
N THR A 61 6.66 -7.74 -11.71
CA THR A 61 6.98 -6.90 -10.55
C THR A 61 7.49 -5.57 -11.08
N PHE A 62 6.76 -4.50 -10.76
CA PHE A 62 7.08 -3.15 -11.20
C PHE A 62 8.11 -2.53 -10.25
N GLY A 63 9.37 -2.50 -10.67
CA GLY A 63 10.44 -1.82 -9.94
C GLY A 63 10.53 -0.33 -10.31
N ALA A 64 11.43 0.39 -9.64
CA ALA A 64 11.58 1.84 -9.84
C ALA A 64 12.03 2.25 -11.26
N SER A 65 12.76 1.40 -11.98
CA SER A 65 13.27 1.71 -13.33
C SER A 65 12.99 0.63 -14.37
N ASN A 66 12.55 -0.55 -13.92
CA ASN A 66 12.40 -1.73 -14.76
C ASN A 66 11.21 -2.55 -14.29
N ILE A 67 10.66 -3.32 -15.21
CA ILE A 67 9.64 -4.32 -14.97
C ILE A 67 10.34 -5.68 -14.94
N THR A 68 10.27 -6.39 -13.82
CA THR A 68 10.74 -7.78 -13.73
C THR A 68 9.62 -8.70 -14.19
N VAL A 69 9.85 -9.43 -15.28
CA VAL A 69 8.96 -10.46 -15.80
C VAL A 69 9.46 -11.80 -15.30
N THR A 70 8.64 -12.56 -14.59
CA THR A 70 8.97 -13.91 -14.13
C THR A 70 8.08 -14.93 -14.84
N MET A 71 8.71 -15.82 -15.60
CA MET A 71 7.99 -16.85 -16.34
C MET A 71 7.56 -17.98 -15.41
N ASN A 72 6.42 -18.61 -15.67
CA ASN A 72 6.09 -19.87 -15.03
C ASN A 72 7.09 -20.96 -15.48
N THR A 73 7.39 -21.92 -14.61
CA THR A 73 8.37 -23.00 -14.86
C THR A 73 8.07 -23.86 -16.08
N ASN A 74 6.81 -23.88 -16.52
CA ASN A 74 6.37 -24.62 -17.70
C ASN A 74 6.54 -23.87 -19.03
N VAL A 75 7.07 -22.65 -19.02
CA VAL A 75 7.30 -21.85 -20.22
C VAL A 75 8.78 -21.55 -20.37
N THR A 76 9.30 -21.74 -21.58
CA THR A 76 10.71 -21.54 -21.91
C THR A 76 10.86 -20.61 -23.11
N GLY A 77 11.66 -19.56 -22.97
CA GLY A 77 12.17 -18.74 -24.07
C GLY A 77 13.67 -18.98 -24.27
N PRO A 78 14.17 -19.42 -25.44
CA PRO A 78 15.60 -19.49 -25.73
C PRO A 78 16.32 -18.14 -25.65
N ALA A 79 17.62 -18.19 -25.38
CA ALA A 79 18.49 -17.02 -25.48
C ALA A 79 18.48 -16.47 -26.92
N GLY A 80 18.46 -15.15 -27.05
CA GLY A 80 18.40 -14.43 -28.32
C GLY A 80 16.99 -14.25 -28.89
N GLU A 81 15.95 -14.82 -28.26
CA GLU A 81 14.57 -14.54 -28.65
C GLU A 81 14.16 -13.14 -28.23
N THR A 82 13.56 -12.40 -29.16
CA THR A 82 12.85 -11.16 -28.86
C THR A 82 11.42 -11.48 -28.43
N VAL A 83 11.08 -11.06 -27.22
CA VAL A 83 9.73 -11.16 -26.67
C VAL A 83 9.07 -9.78 -26.70
N THR A 84 7.75 -9.78 -26.90
CA THR A 84 6.93 -8.57 -26.84
C THR A 84 6.05 -8.63 -25.61
N LEU A 85 6.24 -7.69 -24.69
CA LEU A 85 5.39 -7.50 -23.53
C LEU A 85 4.35 -6.42 -23.85
N MET A 86 3.08 -6.81 -23.89
CA MET A 86 1.95 -5.92 -23.98
C MET A 86 1.47 -5.61 -22.57
N LEU A 87 1.76 -4.40 -22.11
CA LEU A 87 1.46 -3.93 -20.77
C LEU A 87 0.06 -3.35 -20.71
N ASP A 88 -0.81 -4.01 -19.96
CA ASP A 88 -2.12 -3.49 -19.62
C ASP A 88 -2.00 -2.23 -18.75
N ARG A 89 -2.62 -1.13 -19.18
CA ARG A 89 -2.59 0.13 -18.45
C ARG A 89 -3.67 0.13 -17.38
N ALA A 90 -3.32 0.56 -16.17
CA ALA A 90 -4.22 0.59 -15.02
C ALA A 90 -5.51 1.39 -15.28
N GLU A 91 -5.42 2.46 -16.09
CA GLU A 91 -6.54 3.32 -16.51
C GLU A 91 -7.48 2.72 -17.57
N ALA A 92 -7.18 1.52 -18.09
CA ALA A 92 -7.85 1.01 -19.28
C ALA A 92 -9.08 0.13 -19.01
N ASP A 93 -9.19 -0.47 -17.82
CA ASP A 93 -10.30 -1.38 -17.50
C ASP A 93 -11.59 -0.68 -17.08
N ALA A 94 -11.52 0.54 -16.53
CA ALA A 94 -12.70 1.21 -15.97
C ALA A 94 -13.56 1.97 -17.00
N ARG A 95 -13.08 2.22 -18.22
CA ARG A 95 -13.81 3.07 -19.19
C ARG A 95 -13.45 2.84 -20.64
N VAL A 96 -13.77 1.66 -21.17
CA VAL A 96 -14.04 1.52 -22.61
C VAL A 96 -15.55 1.43 -22.78
N VAL A 97 -16.23 2.56 -22.56
CA VAL A 97 -17.40 2.85 -23.40
C VAL A 97 -16.78 3.25 -24.74
N ASP A 98 -17.07 2.45 -25.76
CA ASP A 98 -16.67 2.63 -27.16
C ASP A 98 -16.52 4.12 -27.56
N GLY A 99 -15.27 4.59 -27.72
CA GLY A 99 -14.94 5.99 -28.00
C GLY A 99 -13.95 6.61 -27.02
N GLY A 100 -12.74 6.04 -26.94
CA GLY A 100 -11.67 6.41 -26.02
C GLY A 100 -11.51 7.92 -25.78
N THR A 101 -11.17 8.29 -24.55
CA THR A 101 -10.86 9.68 -24.15
C THR A 101 -9.98 10.37 -25.20
N ASP A 102 -10.47 11.44 -25.82
CA ASP A 102 -9.72 12.29 -26.75
C ASP A 102 -8.61 13.05 -25.99
N LEU A 103 -7.57 12.32 -25.56
CA LEU A 103 -6.36 12.92 -25.03
C LEU A 103 -5.60 13.56 -26.17
N ALA A 104 -5.08 14.77 -25.95
CA ALA A 104 -4.26 15.46 -26.94
C ALA A 104 -2.96 14.69 -27.28
N SER A 105 -2.48 13.84 -26.36
CA SER A 105 -1.37 12.92 -26.59
C SER A 105 -1.50 11.65 -25.76
N ALA A 106 -1.79 10.52 -26.40
CA ALA A 106 -1.91 9.23 -25.72
C ALA A 106 -0.59 8.67 -25.15
N THR A 107 0.57 9.24 -25.53
CA THR A 107 1.90 8.84 -25.05
C THR A 107 2.45 9.76 -23.96
N LYS A 108 1.83 10.92 -23.75
CA LYS A 108 2.30 11.93 -22.79
C LYS A 108 1.23 12.34 -21.77
N MET A 109 0.04 11.74 -21.86
CA MET A 109 -1.08 12.01 -20.97
C MET A 109 -1.64 10.71 -20.44
N ASN A 110 -1.96 10.73 -19.15
CA ASN A 110 -2.64 9.65 -18.44
C ASN A 110 -4.03 10.15 -18.03
N ALA A 111 -5.05 9.35 -18.29
CA ALA A 111 -6.40 9.61 -17.84
C ALA A 111 -6.54 9.15 -16.39
N MET A 112 -6.80 10.10 -15.49
CA MET A 112 -7.01 9.85 -14.07
C MET A 112 -8.48 10.08 -13.72
N GLU A 113 -9.01 9.30 -12.78
CA GLU A 113 -10.33 9.55 -12.19
C GLU A 113 -10.16 10.21 -10.82
N VAL A 114 -10.86 11.31 -10.58
CA VAL A 114 -10.85 11.94 -9.25
C VAL A 114 -11.97 11.34 -8.41
N VAL A 115 -11.62 10.70 -7.31
CA VAL A 115 -12.57 10.18 -6.32
C VAL A 115 -12.54 11.03 -5.06
N GLU A 116 -13.72 11.38 -4.53
CA GLU A 116 -13.83 11.92 -3.18
C GLU A 116 -13.91 10.74 -2.20
N ILE A 117 -12.98 10.72 -1.25
CA ILE A 117 -12.91 9.73 -0.19
C ILE A 117 -13.38 10.41 1.10
N ASP A 118 -14.40 9.83 1.72
CA ASP A 118 -14.89 10.23 3.04
C ASP A 118 -14.18 9.40 4.11
N LEU A 119 -13.31 10.03 4.89
CA LEU A 119 -12.56 9.38 5.98
C LEU A 119 -13.33 9.44 7.31
N GLY A 120 -14.56 9.97 7.29
CA GLY A 120 -15.44 10.06 8.43
C GLY A 120 -15.03 11.14 9.42
N ALA A 121 -15.48 10.97 10.66
CA ALA A 121 -15.11 11.79 11.81
C ALA A 121 -14.34 10.95 12.83
N PRO A 122 -13.02 10.74 12.63
CA PRO A 122 -12.24 9.92 13.53
C PRO A 122 -12.23 10.52 14.92
N ILE A 123 -12.29 9.67 15.95
CA ILE A 123 -12.16 10.10 17.34
C ILE A 123 -10.72 10.53 17.64
N THR A 124 -10.55 11.29 18.72
CA THR A 124 -9.22 11.68 19.22
C THR A 124 -8.29 10.48 19.34
N ALA A 125 -7.05 10.65 18.86
CA ALA A 125 -5.95 9.72 19.09
C ALA A 125 -5.85 9.33 20.57
N ASP A 126 -5.65 8.05 20.82
CA ASP A 126 -5.70 7.47 22.15
C ASP A 126 -4.41 6.70 22.43
N VAL A 127 -3.70 7.09 23.49
CA VAL A 127 -2.33 6.60 23.78
C VAL A 127 -2.32 5.16 24.25
N ASP A 128 -3.40 4.72 24.88
CA ASP A 128 -3.60 3.38 25.43
C ASP A 128 -4.87 2.72 24.85
N GLY A 129 -5.26 3.15 23.66
CA GLY A 129 -6.44 2.64 22.98
C GLY A 129 -6.38 1.13 22.67
N VAL A 130 -5.18 0.56 22.46
CA VAL A 130 -4.99 -0.87 22.10
C VAL A 130 -4.49 -1.68 23.29
N CYS A 131 -3.40 -1.25 23.92
CA CYS A 131 -2.84 -1.83 25.13
C CYS A 131 -2.66 -0.72 26.15
N THR A 132 -2.98 -0.99 27.41
CA THR A 132 -2.59 -0.13 28.52
C THR A 132 -1.06 -0.11 28.69
N THR A 133 -0.54 0.49 29.74
CA THR A 133 0.91 0.50 29.97
C THR A 133 1.39 -0.89 30.39
N GLU A 134 2.02 -1.61 29.47
CA GLU A 134 2.40 -3.01 29.65
C GLU A 134 3.89 -3.19 29.95
N LEU A 135 4.20 -4.15 30.83
CA LEU A 135 5.56 -4.60 31.14
C LEU A 135 5.72 -6.07 30.81
N LEU A 136 6.88 -6.43 30.25
CA LEU A 136 7.22 -7.81 29.89
C LEU A 136 8.61 -8.18 30.43
N GLY A 137 8.69 -9.30 31.12
CA GLY A 137 9.97 -9.80 31.66
C GLY A 137 10.90 -10.45 30.62
N ALA A 138 10.40 -10.73 29.43
CA ALA A 138 11.09 -11.33 28.28
C ALA A 138 10.31 -11.06 26.99
N ALA A 139 10.86 -11.46 25.84
CA ALA A 139 10.13 -11.44 24.57
C ALA A 139 8.79 -12.19 24.66
N GLY A 140 7.75 -11.68 24.02
CA GLY A 140 6.43 -12.29 24.02
C GLY A 140 5.28 -11.33 23.74
N ALA A 141 4.06 -11.85 23.90
CA ALA A 141 2.84 -11.12 23.64
C ALA A 141 2.59 -10.02 24.69
N ILE A 142 2.26 -8.83 24.20
CA ILE A 142 1.74 -7.70 24.97
C ILE A 142 0.20 -7.86 25.05
N PRO A 143 -0.40 -7.86 26.24
CA PRO A 143 -1.85 -7.94 26.39
C PRO A 143 -2.57 -6.81 25.65
N ILE A 144 -3.61 -7.16 24.88
CA ILE A 144 -4.53 -6.19 24.26
C ILE A 144 -5.69 -5.95 25.23
N ASP A 145 -5.57 -4.91 26.05
CA ASP A 145 -6.48 -4.58 27.15
C ASP A 145 -6.85 -3.08 27.20
N GLY A 146 -6.51 -2.32 26.14
CA GLY A 146 -6.82 -0.91 25.99
C GLY A 146 -8.31 -0.61 25.77
N ALA A 147 -8.66 0.67 25.67
CA ALA A 147 -10.06 1.12 25.59
C ALA A 147 -10.85 0.59 24.38
N ARG A 148 -10.16 0.19 23.30
CA ARG A 148 -10.76 -0.39 22.09
C ARG A 148 -10.76 -1.92 22.11
N ALA A 149 -10.17 -2.54 23.14
CA ALA A 149 -10.06 -3.98 23.26
C ALA A 149 -11.39 -4.61 23.65
N THR A 150 -11.76 -5.68 22.94
CA THR A 150 -12.82 -6.60 23.34
C THR A 150 -12.36 -8.00 22.95
N ASP A 151 -12.38 -8.93 23.92
CA ASP A 151 -11.94 -10.32 23.71
C ASP A 151 -10.53 -10.45 23.07
N GLY A 152 -9.60 -9.57 23.47
CA GLY A 152 -8.21 -9.58 22.99
C GLY A 152 -8.00 -8.99 21.59
N VAL A 153 -9.02 -8.34 21.02
CA VAL A 153 -8.93 -7.64 19.73
C VAL A 153 -9.28 -6.16 19.93
N ALA A 154 -8.40 -5.26 19.51
CA ALA A 154 -8.71 -3.84 19.47
C ALA A 154 -9.36 -3.47 18.13
N THR A 155 -10.54 -2.84 18.17
CA THR A 155 -11.23 -2.37 16.95
C THR A 155 -11.23 -0.84 16.89
N LEU A 156 -10.63 -0.29 15.85
CA LEU A 156 -10.56 1.15 15.63
C LEU A 156 -11.83 1.66 14.93
N ASP A 157 -12.19 2.91 15.17
CA ASP A 157 -13.33 3.60 14.57
C ASP A 157 -13.18 3.76 13.05
N VAL A 158 -11.98 4.11 12.58
CA VAL A 158 -11.57 4.13 11.17
C VAL A 158 -10.18 3.48 11.05
N PRO A 159 -9.72 3.10 9.84
CA PRO A 159 -8.38 2.53 9.67
C PRO A 159 -7.30 3.58 9.95
N ARG A 160 -6.43 3.35 10.93
CA ARG A 160 -5.39 4.32 11.37
C ARG A 160 -4.10 3.65 11.78
N ASN A 161 -3.02 4.44 11.88
CA ASN A 161 -1.76 3.92 12.36
C ASN A 161 -1.76 3.59 13.86
N ILE A 162 -0.88 2.67 14.23
CA ILE A 162 -0.59 2.35 15.64
C ILE A 162 0.53 3.24 16.15
N THR A 163 0.45 3.62 17.42
CA THR A 163 1.48 4.40 18.10
C THR A 163 1.99 3.63 19.30
N LEU A 164 3.29 3.77 19.60
CA LEU A 164 3.90 3.24 20.81
C LEU A 164 4.41 4.41 21.63
N THR A 165 4.03 4.47 22.90
CA THR A 165 4.42 5.58 23.78
C THR A 165 5.08 5.07 25.05
N VAL A 166 6.19 5.69 25.42
CA VAL A 166 6.82 5.54 26.73
C VAL A 166 7.17 6.90 27.30
N ALA A 167 6.91 7.09 28.59
CA ALA A 167 7.13 8.37 29.24
C ALA A 167 8.62 8.68 29.47
N THR A 168 9.41 7.72 29.96
CA THR A 168 10.78 8.00 30.48
C THR A 168 11.85 6.93 30.23
N THR A 169 11.52 5.83 29.57
CA THR A 169 12.45 4.70 29.39
C THR A 169 12.80 4.52 27.92
N ASP A 170 14.02 4.04 27.67
CA ASP A 170 14.51 3.76 26.32
C ASP A 170 14.21 2.29 25.97
N HIS A 171 13.32 2.11 25.01
CA HIS A 171 12.98 0.83 24.40
C HIS A 171 13.32 0.82 22.90
N SER A 172 14.14 1.76 22.41
CA SER A 172 14.51 1.87 20.99
C SER A 172 15.35 0.71 20.44
N GLY A 173 15.84 -0.17 21.32
CA GLY A 173 16.46 -1.44 20.95
C GLY A 173 15.46 -2.61 20.75
N LEU A 174 14.17 -2.40 21.01
CA LEU A 174 13.12 -3.41 20.82
C LEU A 174 12.43 -3.24 19.47
N THR A 175 11.95 -4.35 18.93
CA THR A 175 10.98 -4.40 17.85
C THR A 175 9.64 -4.82 18.42
N ILE A 176 8.61 -3.99 18.19
CA ILE A 176 7.23 -4.33 18.50
C ILE A 176 6.53 -4.72 17.20
N THR A 177 6.14 -5.98 17.10
CA THR A 177 5.41 -6.51 15.95
C THR A 177 3.91 -6.41 16.23
N VAL A 178 3.20 -5.68 15.37
CA VAL A 178 1.75 -5.52 15.42
C VAL A 178 1.13 -6.31 14.29
N THR A 179 0.19 -7.20 14.62
CA THR A 179 -0.62 -7.94 13.65
C THR A 179 -2.08 -7.54 13.80
N GLY A 180 -2.75 -7.39 12.67
CA GLY A 180 -4.16 -7.02 12.64
C GLY A 180 -4.76 -7.15 11.25
N THR A 181 -5.82 -6.39 10.99
CA THR A 181 -6.44 -6.35 9.66
C THR A 181 -6.65 -4.92 9.20
N ASP A 182 -6.64 -4.71 7.88
CA ASP A 182 -7.06 -3.46 7.27
C ASP A 182 -8.60 -3.34 7.15
N GLU A 183 -9.08 -2.25 6.53
CA GLU A 183 -10.51 -1.99 6.31
C GLU A 183 -11.23 -3.08 5.51
N TYR A 184 -10.49 -3.85 4.71
CA TYR A 184 -11.03 -4.93 3.89
C TYR A 184 -10.88 -6.31 4.53
N GLY A 185 -10.37 -6.37 5.77
CA GLY A 185 -10.15 -7.61 6.50
C GLY A 185 -8.91 -8.39 6.06
N ALA A 186 -8.03 -7.82 5.23
CA ALA A 186 -6.77 -8.46 4.89
C ALA A 186 -5.78 -8.32 6.06
N THR A 187 -5.04 -9.38 6.36
CA THR A 187 -4.03 -9.38 7.44
C THR A 187 -2.92 -8.38 7.13
N VAL A 188 -2.58 -7.57 8.12
CA VAL A 188 -1.48 -6.60 8.08
C VAL A 188 -0.53 -6.91 9.23
N VAL A 189 0.77 -6.97 8.93
CA VAL A 189 1.84 -7.03 9.92
C VAL A 189 2.74 -5.81 9.78
N GLU A 190 3.04 -5.14 10.89
CA GLU A 190 4.00 -4.05 10.96
C GLU A 190 5.00 -4.25 12.11
N ASP A 191 6.29 -4.08 11.82
CA ASP A 191 7.34 -3.98 12.83
C ASP A 191 7.65 -2.51 13.11
N ILE A 192 7.43 -2.10 14.36
CA ILE A 192 7.66 -0.74 14.84
C ILE A 192 8.82 -0.77 15.84
N THR A 193 9.87 0.02 15.58
CA THR A 193 10.96 0.20 16.56
C THR A 193 10.40 0.83 17.83
N GLY A 194 10.77 0.31 18.99
CA GLY A 194 10.28 0.80 20.28
C GLY A 194 10.62 2.28 20.55
N PRO A 195 9.86 2.95 21.41
CA PRO A 195 10.05 4.37 21.71
C PRO A 195 11.21 4.63 22.69
N ASN A 196 11.67 5.88 22.75
CA ASN A 196 12.64 6.39 23.73
C ASN A 196 12.17 7.75 24.27
N ASN A 197 11.52 7.73 25.44
CA ASN A 197 10.95 8.93 26.09
C ASN A 197 10.09 9.76 25.10
N ASN A 198 9.34 9.10 24.23
CA ASN A 198 8.56 9.72 23.18
C ASN A 198 7.41 8.80 22.75
N THR A 199 6.67 9.29 21.75
CA THR A 199 5.77 8.48 20.95
C THR A 199 6.42 8.22 19.60
N VAL A 200 6.38 6.97 19.15
CA VAL A 200 6.75 6.56 17.79
C VAL A 200 5.50 6.08 17.06
N SER A 201 5.40 6.44 15.79
CA SER A 201 4.25 6.14 14.94
C SER A 201 4.59 5.02 13.97
N GLY A 202 3.71 4.04 13.87
CA GLY A 202 3.63 3.12 12.74
C GLY A 202 3.23 3.85 11.46
N LYS A 203 3.40 3.14 10.34
CA LYS A 203 3.24 3.60 8.96
C LYS A 203 2.03 2.97 8.29
N LYS A 204 1.51 1.85 8.79
CA LYS A 204 0.39 1.12 8.18
C LYS A 204 -0.92 1.44 8.88
N ALA A 205 -2.03 1.40 8.14
CA ALA A 205 -3.34 1.64 8.70
C ALA A 205 -4.03 0.32 9.08
N PHE A 206 -4.38 0.19 10.36
CA PHE A 206 -5.09 -0.95 10.92
C PHE A 206 -6.54 -0.59 11.18
N LYS A 207 -7.46 -1.48 10.84
CA LYS A 207 -8.87 -1.44 11.27
C LYS A 207 -9.06 -2.25 12.56
N THR A 208 -8.38 -3.38 12.66
CA THR A 208 -8.30 -4.15 13.91
C THR A 208 -6.85 -4.49 14.23
N VAL A 209 -6.56 -4.67 15.53
CA VAL A 209 -5.31 -5.23 16.02
C VAL A 209 -5.63 -6.51 16.78
N THR A 210 -5.01 -7.61 16.38
CA THR A 210 -5.27 -8.96 16.90
C THR A 210 -4.09 -9.55 17.65
N ALA A 211 -2.88 -9.01 17.47
CA ALA A 211 -1.71 -9.35 18.29
C ALA A 211 -0.73 -8.17 18.35
N VAL A 212 -0.09 -8.03 19.50
CA VAL A 212 1.06 -7.15 19.69
C VAL A 212 2.13 -7.96 20.42
N GLU A 213 3.35 -7.98 19.90
CA GLU A 213 4.46 -8.78 20.45
C GLU A 213 5.71 -7.93 20.55
N SER A 214 6.54 -8.18 21.57
CA SER A 214 7.87 -7.61 21.68
C SER A 214 8.94 -8.68 21.51
N ASP A 215 10.00 -8.36 20.76
CA ASP A 215 11.18 -9.22 20.60
C ASP A 215 12.09 -9.28 21.84
N GLY A 216 11.77 -8.56 22.91
CA GLY A 216 12.55 -8.48 24.13
C GLY A 216 11.74 -8.11 25.37
N ALA A 217 12.44 -7.91 26.49
CA ALA A 217 11.81 -7.47 27.73
C ALA A 217 11.45 -5.98 27.68
N ILE A 218 10.24 -5.63 28.09
CA ILE A 218 9.81 -4.24 28.26
C ILE A 218 10.10 -3.83 29.71
N ALA A 219 11.14 -3.02 29.86
CA ALA A 219 11.62 -2.52 31.15
C ALA A 219 10.65 -1.50 31.80
N THR A 220 11.05 -0.96 32.95
CA THR A 220 10.34 0.02 33.79
C THR A 220 9.52 1.06 32.98
N ASN A 221 8.36 1.44 33.51
CA ASN A 221 7.39 2.37 32.91
C ASN A 221 6.67 1.87 31.66
N GLY A 222 6.96 0.65 31.20
CA GLY A 222 6.17 -0.06 30.20
C GLY A 222 6.11 0.62 28.83
N ILE A 223 5.36 0.02 27.91
CA ILE A 223 4.97 0.64 26.64
C ILE A 223 3.44 0.66 26.61
N SER A 224 2.85 1.81 26.30
CA SER A 224 1.44 1.91 25.92
C SER A 224 1.31 1.81 24.40
N VAL A 225 0.29 1.09 23.94
CA VAL A 225 0.00 0.92 22.51
C VAL A 225 -1.33 1.59 22.21
N GLY A 226 -1.26 2.56 21.32
CA GLY A 226 -2.37 3.43 20.97
C GLY A 226 -2.59 3.50 19.47
N PHE A 227 -3.34 4.51 19.04
CA PHE A 227 -3.51 4.85 17.63
C PHE A 227 -3.41 6.36 17.43
N GLY A 228 -2.94 6.76 16.25
CA GLY A 228 -2.75 8.16 15.89
C GLY A 228 -3.80 8.69 14.91
N ASP A 229 -3.50 9.83 14.29
CA ASP A 229 -4.35 10.50 13.30
C ASP A 229 -3.92 10.22 11.85
N VAL A 230 -2.96 9.32 11.62
CA VAL A 230 -2.60 8.89 10.26
C VAL A 230 -3.68 7.92 9.75
N LEU A 231 -4.54 8.40 8.86
CA LEU A 231 -5.69 7.70 8.32
C LEU A 231 -5.31 6.87 7.09
N GLY A 232 -5.82 5.64 7.00
CA GLY A 232 -5.63 4.78 5.83
C GLY A 232 -6.51 5.19 4.65
N LEU A 233 -5.98 5.14 3.44
CA LEU A 233 -6.76 5.32 2.22
C LEU A 233 -7.42 4.00 1.78
N PRO A 234 -8.68 4.00 1.31
CA PRO A 234 -9.35 2.80 0.81
C PRO A 234 -8.84 2.36 -0.58
N VAL A 235 -8.21 3.26 -1.34
CA VAL A 235 -7.75 3.03 -2.70
C VAL A 235 -6.27 3.35 -2.82
N PHE A 236 -5.59 2.70 -3.76
CA PHE A 236 -4.18 2.96 -4.02
C PHE A 236 -3.94 4.38 -4.55
N MET A 237 -3.14 5.14 -3.81
CA MET A 237 -2.59 6.41 -4.21
C MET A 237 -1.13 6.21 -4.63
N ALA A 238 -0.82 6.39 -5.91
CA ALA A 238 0.52 6.10 -6.42
C ALA A 238 1.56 7.12 -5.93
N GLU A 239 1.16 8.37 -5.82
CA GLU A 239 2.03 9.48 -5.43
C GLU A 239 1.31 10.42 -4.47
N ALA A 240 2.02 10.98 -3.48
CA ALA A 240 1.47 12.03 -2.61
C ALA A 240 1.04 13.31 -3.38
N GLY A 241 1.51 13.45 -4.63
CA GLY A 241 1.11 14.49 -5.57
C GLY A 241 -0.27 14.28 -6.19
N ASP A 242 -0.81 13.06 -6.18
CA ASP A 242 -2.12 12.72 -6.76
C ASP A 242 -3.30 13.32 -5.98
N LYS A 243 -3.04 13.97 -4.83
CA LYS A 243 -4.04 14.75 -4.11
C LYS A 243 -4.52 15.92 -4.98
N VAL A 244 -5.84 16.07 -5.08
CA VAL A 244 -6.50 17.18 -5.75
C VAL A 244 -6.97 18.21 -4.73
N TYR A 245 -7.57 17.75 -3.63
CA TYR A 245 -7.99 18.60 -2.52
C TYR A 245 -8.08 17.82 -1.21
N GLU A 246 -8.10 18.55 -0.11
CA GLU A 246 -8.43 18.07 1.23
C GLU A 246 -9.52 18.99 1.81
N LYS A 247 -10.43 18.40 2.60
CA LYS A 247 -11.51 19.11 3.27
C LYS A 247 -11.59 18.71 4.73
N GLU A 248 -11.81 19.71 5.57
CA GLU A 248 -12.20 19.59 6.98
C GLU A 248 -13.55 20.29 7.12
N ASP A 249 -14.57 19.58 7.61
CA ASP A 249 -15.93 20.09 7.80
C ASP A 249 -16.52 20.78 6.56
N GLY A 250 -16.18 20.22 5.39
CA GLY A 250 -16.64 20.72 4.08
C GLY A 250 -15.91 21.98 3.58
N ALA A 251 -15.03 22.56 4.38
CA ALA A 251 -14.14 23.65 3.97
C ALA A 251 -12.80 23.09 3.48
N THR A 252 -12.11 23.82 2.61
CA THR A 252 -10.74 23.45 2.19
C THR A 252 -9.82 23.42 3.40
N ALA A 253 -9.22 22.26 3.68
CA ALA A 253 -8.19 22.13 4.69
C ALA A 253 -6.83 22.62 4.15
N THR A 254 -5.83 22.79 5.02
CA THR A 254 -4.48 23.15 4.58
C THR A 254 -3.44 22.33 5.33
N ALA A 255 -2.48 21.81 4.55
CA ALA A 255 -1.24 21.20 4.99
C ALA A 255 -1.35 19.79 5.59
N GLY A 256 -2.37 19.01 5.24
CA GLY A 256 -2.34 17.58 5.55
C GLY A 256 -1.23 16.86 4.80
N THR A 257 -0.67 15.81 5.43
CA THR A 257 0.45 15.04 4.88
C THR A 257 -0.08 13.76 4.23
N PHE A 258 0.22 13.59 2.93
CA PHE A 258 -0.10 12.37 2.21
C PHE A 258 1.14 11.51 2.04
N VAL A 259 1.00 10.21 2.22
CA VAL A 259 2.02 9.22 1.91
C VAL A 259 1.46 8.28 0.85
N ALA A 260 2.21 8.09 -0.24
CA ALA A 260 1.85 7.17 -1.30
C ALA A 260 1.79 5.72 -0.82
N GLY A 261 0.96 4.92 -1.48
CA GLY A 261 0.93 3.48 -1.30
C GLY A 261 2.27 2.84 -1.69
N VAL A 262 2.59 1.73 -1.03
CA VAL A 262 3.80 0.97 -1.30
C VAL A 262 3.83 0.47 -2.75
N GLN A 263 4.88 0.84 -3.48
CA GLN A 263 5.13 0.40 -4.86
C GLN A 263 6.11 -0.77 -4.98
N THR A 264 6.81 -1.10 -3.89
CA THR A 264 7.70 -2.27 -3.81
C THR A 264 6.97 -3.48 -3.27
N THR A 265 7.63 -4.64 -3.16
CA THR A 265 7.08 -5.77 -2.40
C THR A 265 6.84 -5.34 -0.95
N PRO A 266 5.61 -5.44 -0.42
CA PRO A 266 5.32 -5.10 0.97
C PRO A 266 6.06 -6.03 1.94
N SER A 267 6.52 -5.46 3.06
CA SER A 267 7.16 -6.18 4.17
C SER A 267 6.65 -5.66 5.51
N ALA A 268 7.13 -6.18 6.63
CA ALA A 268 6.80 -5.67 7.97
C ALA A 268 7.20 -4.20 8.17
N THR A 269 8.16 -3.66 7.41
CA THR A 269 8.74 -2.32 7.63
C THR A 269 8.40 -1.29 6.55
N THR A 270 7.79 -1.73 5.45
CA THR A 270 7.24 -0.82 4.42
C THR A 270 6.02 -0.06 4.95
N GLY A 271 5.64 1.03 4.27
CA GLY A 271 4.41 1.75 4.59
C GLY A 271 3.12 0.99 4.26
N ASP A 272 1.99 1.70 4.30
CA ASP A 272 0.69 1.17 3.89
C ASP A 272 0.63 0.88 2.38
N VAL A 273 -0.01 -0.23 1.98
CA VAL A 273 -0.09 -0.63 0.57
C VAL A 273 -0.97 0.28 -0.27
N ARG A 274 -1.88 1.06 0.34
CA ARG A 274 -2.77 2.02 -0.34
C ARG A 274 -2.29 3.45 -0.23
N GLY A 275 -1.64 3.75 0.89
CA GLY A 275 -1.21 5.09 1.25
C GLY A 275 -2.04 5.62 2.41
N THR A 276 -1.60 6.75 2.95
CA THR A 276 -2.20 7.34 4.14
C THR A 276 -2.34 8.85 4.01
N TYR A 277 -3.21 9.41 4.85
CA TYR A 277 -3.43 10.83 5.02
C TYR A 277 -3.39 11.19 6.50
N ASP A 278 -2.52 12.11 6.87
CA ASP A 278 -2.45 12.71 8.20
C ASP A 278 -2.99 14.15 8.13
N PRO A 279 -4.19 14.43 8.66
CA PRO A 279 -4.74 15.77 8.66
C PRO A 279 -3.89 16.70 9.53
N ASN A 280 -3.77 17.96 9.12
CA ASN A 280 -3.01 18.95 9.90
C ASN A 280 -3.68 19.30 11.25
N SER A 281 -4.95 18.96 11.41
CA SER A 281 -5.67 19.14 12.67
C SER A 281 -5.96 17.78 13.30
N ALA A 282 -5.76 17.69 14.61
CA ALA A 282 -6.02 16.48 15.35
C ALA A 282 -7.50 16.09 15.28
N ALA A 283 -7.75 14.78 15.20
CA ALA A 283 -9.11 14.25 15.18
C ALA A 283 -9.80 14.44 16.54
N ASP A 284 -11.13 14.61 16.54
CA ASP A 284 -11.90 14.90 17.77
C ASP A 284 -13.28 14.21 17.83
N GLY A 285 -13.57 13.34 16.88
CA GLY A 285 -14.85 12.63 16.74
C GLY A 285 -15.99 13.50 16.18
N SER A 286 -15.73 14.77 15.88
CA SER A 286 -16.68 15.70 15.28
C SER A 286 -16.23 16.22 13.91
N LYS A 287 -14.94 16.52 13.75
CA LYS A 287 -14.35 16.96 12.49
C LYS A 287 -14.46 15.89 11.43
N VAL A 288 -15.03 16.24 10.29
CA VAL A 288 -15.15 15.33 9.14
C VAL A 288 -14.03 15.60 8.15
N PHE A 289 -13.24 14.57 7.84
CA PHE A 289 -12.16 14.66 6.87
C PHE A 289 -12.54 14.01 5.53
N LYS A 290 -12.33 14.75 4.43
CA LYS A 290 -12.50 14.22 3.07
C LYS A 290 -11.33 14.59 2.19
N VAL A 291 -10.95 13.71 1.28
CA VAL A 291 -9.85 13.95 0.35
C VAL A 291 -10.27 13.63 -1.08
N GLY A 292 -9.89 14.47 -2.02
CA GLY A 292 -10.03 14.21 -3.45
C GLY A 292 -8.72 13.67 -3.97
N ILE A 293 -8.70 12.44 -4.49
CA ILE A 293 -7.49 11.80 -5.03
C ILE A 293 -7.71 11.45 -6.49
N ALA A 294 -6.74 11.80 -7.33
CA ALA A 294 -6.66 11.33 -8.71
C ALA A 294 -6.10 9.90 -8.70
N VAL A 295 -6.89 8.92 -9.12
CA VAL A 295 -6.50 7.51 -9.17
C VAL A 295 -6.50 7.00 -10.60
N ARG A 296 -5.57 6.08 -10.88
CA ARG A 296 -5.48 5.38 -12.17
C ARG A 296 -6.56 4.30 -12.30
N ASN A 297 -6.88 3.62 -11.19
CA ASN A 297 -7.93 2.60 -11.13
C ASN A 297 -8.65 2.68 -9.78
N THR A 298 -9.96 2.96 -9.80
CA THR A 298 -10.80 3.13 -8.61
C THR A 298 -11.04 1.84 -7.82
N ALA A 299 -10.82 0.69 -8.43
CA ALA A 299 -10.96 -0.61 -7.77
C ALA A 299 -9.63 -1.15 -7.22
N TYR A 300 -8.49 -0.54 -7.56
CA TYR A 300 -7.18 -1.06 -7.16
C TYR A 300 -6.84 -0.66 -5.72
N LYS A 301 -6.65 -1.66 -4.87
CA LYS A 301 -6.43 -1.52 -3.42
C LYS A 301 -4.95 -1.60 -3.03
N GLY A 302 -4.04 -1.44 -3.98
CA GLY A 302 -2.61 -1.58 -3.76
C GLY A 302 -2.14 -3.03 -3.82
N ALA A 303 -0.85 -3.23 -3.55
CA ALA A 303 -0.27 -4.57 -3.46
C ALA A 303 -0.93 -5.40 -2.34
N THR A 304 -0.79 -6.72 -2.41
CA THR A 304 -1.24 -7.60 -1.32
C THR A 304 -0.49 -7.27 -0.03
N GLN A 305 -1.21 -7.15 1.08
CA GLN A 305 -0.62 -6.86 2.38
C GLN A 305 0.42 -7.92 2.77
N TYR A 306 1.46 -7.49 3.47
CA TYR A 306 2.38 -8.40 4.13
C TYR A 306 1.70 -9.05 5.34
N SER A 307 1.69 -10.39 5.39
CA SER A 307 0.93 -11.19 6.35
C SER A 307 1.80 -12.00 7.33
N GLY A 308 3.11 -11.77 7.35
CA GLY A 308 4.08 -12.53 8.17
C GLY A 308 4.92 -13.49 7.34
#